data_AF-A0A8S9IX76-F1
#
_entry.id   AF-A0A8S9IX76-F1
#
_cell.length_a   1.000
_cell.length_b   1.000
_cell.length_c   1.000
_cell.angle_alpha   90.00
_cell.angle_beta   90.00
_cell.angle_gamma   90.00
#
_symmetry.space_group_name_H-M   'P 1'
#
loop_
_entity.id
_entity.type
_entity.pdbx_description
1 polymer ?
#
loop_
_entity_poly.entity_id
_entity_poly.type
_entity_poly.pdbx_seq_one_letter_code
_entity_poly.pdbx_strand_id
1 'polypeptide(L)'
;MDCVVDLEHAKCDCGVYGVEKIPCSHAIAAGIHAGLHISTLVCPLYSKNYLYAGYSENIYPIVSQHIEERECFPPELKRGRGRPKKSRWQSWLELSRMRGHKPRKKHRARRCSNCKETGHTKPQCTQPVD
;
A
#
# COMPACT_ATOMS: atom_id res chain seq x y z
N MET A 1 6.60 15.06 3.32
CA MET A 1 6.70 15.51 1.93
C MET A 1 5.55 16.48 1.77
N ASP A 2 5.87 17.76 1.80
CA ASP A 2 4.87 18.82 1.73
C ASP A 2 4.60 19.07 0.25
N CYS A 3 3.35 18.91 -0.16
CA CYS A 3 2.87 19.16 -1.53
C CYS A 3 1.84 20.28 -1.46
N VAL A 4 1.92 21.24 -2.39
CA VAL A 4 0.87 22.23 -2.58
C VAL A 4 -0.27 21.59 -3.37
N VAL A 5 -1.49 21.78 -2.87
CA VAL A 5 -2.72 21.30 -3.48
C VAL A 5 -3.59 22.50 -3.80
N ASP A 6 -4.02 22.58 -5.04
CA ASP A 6 -5.05 23.50 -5.50
C ASP A 6 -6.32 22.71 -5.78
N LEU A 7 -7.28 22.80 -4.84
CA LEU A 7 -8.54 22.07 -4.92
C LEU A 7 -9.49 22.65 -5.96
N GLU A 8 -9.40 23.94 -6.26
CA GLU A 8 -10.25 24.63 -7.23
C GLU A 8 -9.86 24.22 -8.66
N HIS A 9 -8.57 24.20 -8.95
CA HIS A 9 -8.05 23.83 -10.28
C HIS A 9 -7.78 22.32 -10.42
N ALA A 10 -8.11 21.52 -9.40
CA ALA A 10 -7.84 20.09 -9.34
C ALA A 10 -6.36 19.75 -9.65
N LYS A 11 -5.42 20.44 -8.98
CA LYS A 11 -3.98 20.27 -9.17
C LYS A 11 -3.28 19.92 -7.86
N CYS A 12 -2.19 19.20 -7.97
CA CYS A 12 -1.29 18.88 -6.89
C CYS A 12 0.13 18.79 -7.45
N ASP A 13 1.14 19.24 -6.69
CA ASP A 13 2.53 19.23 -7.12
C ASP A 13 3.05 17.82 -7.46
N CYS A 14 2.47 16.78 -6.87
CA CYS A 14 2.78 15.40 -7.24
C CYS A 14 2.34 15.03 -8.68
N GLY A 15 1.63 15.91 -9.38
CA GLY A 15 1.17 15.76 -10.76
C GLY A 15 -0.04 14.83 -10.93
N VAL A 16 -0.21 13.85 -10.04
CA VAL A 16 -1.25 12.80 -10.14
C VAL A 16 -2.64 13.40 -10.28
N TYR A 17 -3.03 14.34 -9.42
CA TYR A 17 -4.38 14.89 -9.43
C TYR A 17 -4.72 15.60 -10.75
N GLY A 18 -3.75 16.34 -11.32
CA GLY A 18 -3.94 17.05 -12.58
C GLY A 18 -4.04 16.12 -13.79
N VAL A 19 -3.34 14.99 -13.77
CA VAL A 19 -3.31 14.00 -14.86
C VAL A 19 -4.50 13.06 -14.78
N GLU A 20 -4.68 12.40 -13.64
CA GLU A 20 -5.74 11.40 -13.44
C GLU A 20 -7.11 12.05 -13.25
N LYS A 21 -7.17 13.34 -12.91
CA LYS A 21 -8.43 14.03 -12.56
C LYS A 21 -9.19 13.34 -11.40
N ILE A 22 -8.46 12.57 -10.61
CA ILE A 22 -8.87 11.83 -9.41
C ILE A 22 -7.95 12.31 -8.27
N PRO A 23 -8.47 12.61 -7.08
CA PRO A 23 -7.67 13.16 -5.99
C PRO A 23 -6.62 12.15 -5.51
N CYS A 24 -5.36 12.58 -5.52
CA CYS A 24 -4.25 11.84 -4.90
C CYS A 24 -4.31 11.90 -3.36
N SER A 25 -3.43 11.18 -2.66
CA SER A 25 -3.39 11.19 -1.18
C SER A 25 -3.25 12.59 -0.58
N HIS A 26 -2.47 13.49 -1.20
CA HIS A 26 -2.34 14.88 -0.77
C HIS A 26 -3.64 15.66 -0.95
N ALA A 27 -4.29 15.51 -2.11
CA ALA A 27 -5.56 16.17 -2.40
C ALA A 27 -6.70 15.68 -1.50
N ILE A 28 -6.71 14.38 -1.17
CA ILE A 28 -7.63 13.81 -0.19
C ILE A 28 -7.40 14.46 1.19
N ALA A 29 -6.15 14.53 1.64
CA ALA A 29 -5.84 15.14 2.93
C ALA A 29 -6.24 16.63 2.99
N ALA A 30 -5.94 17.40 1.94
CA ALA A 30 -6.34 18.80 1.82
C ALA A 30 -7.87 18.96 1.79
N GLY A 31 -8.58 18.10 1.05
CA GLY A 31 -10.04 18.09 0.99
C GLY A 31 -10.69 17.81 2.34
N ILE A 32 -10.18 16.82 3.09
CA ILE A 32 -10.64 16.53 4.46
C ILE A 32 -10.42 17.72 5.37
N HIS A 33 -9.24 18.35 5.30
CA HIS A 33 -8.92 19.54 6.09
C HIS A 33 -9.83 20.74 5.74
N ALA A 34 -10.22 20.87 4.47
CA ALA A 34 -11.15 21.90 4.00
C ALA A 34 -12.64 21.56 4.28
N GLY A 35 -12.94 20.41 4.88
CA GLY A 35 -14.32 19.97 5.15
C GLY A 35 -15.10 19.60 3.89
N LEU A 36 -14.42 19.32 2.78
CA LEU A 36 -15.04 18.94 1.51
C LEU A 36 -15.28 17.42 1.46
N HIS A 37 -16.39 17.04 0.84
CA HIS A 37 -16.66 15.64 0.58
C HIS A 37 -15.79 15.15 -0.58
N ILE A 38 -14.98 14.11 -0.38
CA ILE A 38 -13.98 13.66 -1.37
C ILE A 38 -14.59 13.37 -2.75
N SER A 39 -15.85 12.91 -2.82
CA SER A 39 -16.51 12.65 -4.10
C SER A 39 -16.71 13.91 -4.96
N THR A 40 -16.73 15.11 -4.36
CA THR A 40 -16.84 16.37 -5.12
C THR A 40 -15.52 16.78 -5.76
N LEU A 41 -14.41 16.16 -5.34
CA LEU A 41 -13.07 16.40 -5.89
C LEU A 41 -12.75 15.48 -7.07
N VAL A 42 -13.59 14.49 -7.36
CA VAL A 42 -13.44 13.64 -8.54
C VAL A 42 -14.03 14.37 -9.74
N CYS A 43 -13.32 14.37 -10.86
CA CYS A 43 -13.81 15.02 -12.07
C CYS A 43 -15.15 14.43 -12.55
N PRO A 44 -16.14 15.27 -12.93
CA PRO A 44 -17.45 14.81 -13.40
C PRO A 44 -17.43 13.84 -14.57
N LEU A 45 -16.35 13.84 -15.38
CA LEU A 45 -16.12 12.89 -16.48
C LEU A 45 -16.18 11.42 -16.03
N TYR A 46 -15.88 11.13 -14.77
CA TYR A 46 -15.98 9.77 -14.21
C TYR A 46 -17.39 9.39 -13.71
N SER A 47 -18.37 10.29 -13.85
CA SER A 47 -19.75 9.99 -13.47
C SER A 47 -20.47 9.18 -14.56
N LYS A 48 -21.47 8.40 -14.14
CA LYS A 48 -22.32 7.64 -15.07
C LYS A 48 -23.02 8.53 -16.10
N ASN A 49 -23.41 9.75 -15.71
CA ASN A 49 -24.09 10.68 -16.61
C ASN A 49 -23.18 11.05 -17.80
N TYR A 50 -21.91 11.35 -17.54
CA TYR A 50 -20.93 11.64 -18.59
C TYR A 50 -20.56 10.40 -19.41
N LEU A 51 -20.50 9.22 -18.78
CA LEU A 51 -20.35 7.95 -19.50
C LEU A 51 -21.49 7.75 -20.51
N TYR A 52 -22.75 7.86 -20.06
CA TYR A 52 -23.90 7.71 -20.95
C TYR A 52 -23.95 8.78 -22.04
N ALA A 53 -23.61 10.03 -21.72
CA ALA A 53 -23.55 11.10 -22.71
C ALA A 53 -22.47 10.83 -23.77
N GLY A 54 -21.28 10.38 -23.36
CA GLY A 54 -20.17 10.09 -24.28
C GLY A 54 -20.42 8.89 -25.21
N TYR A 55 -21.25 7.95 -24.77
CA TYR A 55 -21.65 6.75 -25.54
C TYR A 55 -23.13 6.81 -25.97
N SER A 56 -23.69 8.02 -26.08
CA SER A 56 -25.09 8.19 -26.48
C SER A 56 -25.33 7.82 -27.95
N GLU A 57 -24.30 8.00 -28.78
CA GLU A 57 -24.30 7.66 -30.20
C GLU A 57 -23.79 6.23 -30.45
N ASN A 58 -24.24 5.65 -31.56
CA ASN A 58 -23.80 4.32 -31.97
C ASN A 58 -22.31 4.36 -32.39
N ILE A 59 -21.51 3.45 -31.83
CA ILE A 59 -20.14 3.21 -32.29
C ILE A 59 -20.19 2.24 -33.47
N TYR A 60 -20.08 2.79 -34.68
CA TYR A 60 -20.00 1.99 -35.89
C TYR A 60 -18.56 1.50 -36.11
N PRO A 61 -18.35 0.21 -36.43
CA PRO A 61 -17.03 -0.25 -36.84
C PRO A 61 -16.58 0.47 -38.11
N ILE A 62 -15.30 0.81 -38.19
CA ILE A 62 -14.71 1.37 -39.41
C ILE A 62 -14.67 0.23 -40.44
N VAL A 63 -15.52 0.33 -41.47
CA VAL A 63 -15.67 -0.71 -42.51
C VAL A 63 -14.55 -0.63 -43.56
N SER A 64 -13.68 0.39 -43.50
CA SER A 64 -12.62 0.61 -44.48
C SER A 64 -11.24 0.38 -43.88
N GLN A 65 -10.72 -0.81 -44.10
CA GLN A 65 -9.33 -1.14 -44.47
C GLN A 65 -9.16 -2.63 -44.20
N HIS A 66 -8.76 -3.37 -45.23
CA HIS A 66 -8.28 -4.76 -45.20
C HIS A 66 -8.13 -5.31 -43.78
N ILE A 67 -9.22 -5.86 -43.24
CA ILE A 67 -9.14 -6.69 -42.04
C ILE A 67 -8.50 -7.96 -42.57
N GLU A 68 -7.17 -8.05 -42.47
CA GLU A 68 -6.49 -9.31 -42.67
C GLU A 68 -7.18 -10.31 -41.75
N GLU A 69 -7.73 -11.37 -42.33
CA GLU A 69 -8.41 -12.44 -41.62
C GLU A 69 -7.35 -13.14 -40.77
N ARG A 70 -7.14 -12.61 -39.57
CA ARG A 70 -6.09 -13.06 -38.65
C ARG A 70 -6.71 -14.08 -37.73
N GLU A 71 -6.20 -15.31 -37.80
CA GLU A 71 -6.60 -16.35 -36.88
C GLU A 71 -6.18 -15.97 -35.45
N CYS A 72 -7.17 -15.60 -34.63
CA CYS A 72 -6.97 -15.24 -33.24
C CYS A 72 -6.84 -16.51 -32.40
N PHE A 73 -5.61 -16.94 -32.14
CA PHE A 73 -5.35 -18.00 -31.16
C PHE A 73 -5.57 -17.49 -29.73
N PRO A 74 -6.08 -18.33 -28.81
CA PRO A 74 -6.12 -17.98 -27.41
C PRO A 74 -4.70 -17.66 -26.91
N PRO A 75 -4.54 -16.67 -26.00
CA PRO A 75 -3.24 -16.38 -25.43
C PRO A 75 -2.68 -17.63 -24.75
N GLU A 76 -1.39 -17.89 -24.91
CA GLU A 76 -0.72 -19.00 -24.23
C GLU A 76 -0.90 -18.86 -22.71
N LEU A 77 -1.67 -19.78 -22.13
CA LEU A 77 -1.88 -19.84 -20.68
C LEU A 77 -0.61 -20.32 -19.99
N LYS A 78 0.28 -19.39 -19.64
CA LYS A 78 1.38 -19.68 -18.72
C LYS A 78 0.78 -19.92 -17.34
N ARG A 79 0.99 -21.12 -16.78
CA ARG A 79 0.72 -21.36 -15.35
C ARG A 79 1.57 -20.39 -14.55
N GLY A 80 0.94 -19.39 -13.92
CA GLY A 80 1.62 -18.51 -12.99
C GLY A 80 2.32 -19.33 -11.91
N ARG A 81 3.39 -18.78 -11.30
CA ARG A 81 3.96 -19.38 -10.09
C ARG A 81 2.83 -19.53 -9.09
N GLY A 82 2.47 -20.77 -8.77
CA GLY A 82 1.40 -21.06 -7.83
C GLY A 82 1.64 -20.30 -6.53
N ARG A 83 0.55 -20.00 -5.81
CA ARG A 83 0.62 -19.26 -4.54
C ARG A 83 1.70 -19.87 -3.65
N PRO A 84 2.74 -19.12 -3.25
CA PRO A 84 3.72 -19.61 -2.30
C PRO A 84 2.98 -20.12 -1.06
N LYS A 85 3.30 -21.33 -0.63
CA LYS A 85 2.73 -21.87 0.61
C LYS A 85 3.08 -20.88 1.73
N LYS A 86 2.07 -20.23 2.31
CA LYS A 86 2.26 -19.42 3.51
C LYS A 86 2.61 -20.40 4.63
N SER A 87 3.87 -20.42 5.06
CA SER A 87 4.23 -21.08 6.31
C SER A 87 3.62 -20.27 7.46
N ARG A 88 2.77 -20.89 8.28
CA ARG A 88 2.32 -20.28 9.54
C ARG A 88 3.51 -20.19 10.49
N TRP A 89 3.56 -19.13 11.28
CA TRP A 89 4.46 -19.06 12.43
C TRP A 89 4.14 -20.22 13.38
N GLN A 90 5.08 -21.14 13.52
CA GLN A 90 4.95 -22.27 14.43
C GLN A 90 4.97 -21.76 15.87
N SER A 91 4.07 -22.28 16.69
CA SER A 91 4.04 -21.97 18.12
C SER A 91 5.29 -22.49 18.82
N TRP A 92 5.57 -21.95 20.00
CA TRP A 92 6.70 -22.36 20.83
C TRP A 92 6.65 -23.86 21.16
N LEU A 93 5.45 -24.42 21.34
CA LEU A 93 5.23 -25.85 21.60
C LEU A 93 5.57 -26.71 20.37
N GLU A 94 5.13 -26.30 19.18
CA GLU A 94 5.43 -26.99 17.91
C GLU A 94 6.93 -27.05 17.64
N LEU A 95 7.62 -25.92 17.84
CA LEU A 95 9.07 -25.84 17.69
C LEU A 95 9.84 -26.68 18.71
N SER A 96 9.30 -26.85 19.93
CA SER A 96 9.91 -27.66 20.98
C SER A 96 9.78 -29.17 20.73
N ARG A 97 8.65 -29.60 20.15
CA ARG A 97 8.41 -31.01 19.77
C ARG A 97 9.31 -31.43 18.60
N MET A 98 9.48 -30.56 17.60
CA MET A 98 10.30 -30.86 16.42
C MET A 98 11.81 -30.91 16.70
N ARG A 99 12.31 -30.07 17.61
CA ARG A 99 13.76 -29.96 17.87
C ARG A 99 14.30 -30.86 18.99
N GLY A 100 13.44 -31.64 19.65
CA GLY A 100 13.83 -32.52 20.75
C GLY A 100 14.34 -31.80 22.02
N HIS A 101 14.40 -30.47 22.00
CA HIS A 101 14.75 -29.63 23.13
C HIS A 101 13.90 -28.37 23.13
N LYS A 102 13.55 -27.87 24.32
CA LYS A 102 12.84 -26.59 24.45
C LYS A 102 13.76 -25.46 23.97
N PRO A 103 13.41 -24.69 22.92
CA PRO A 103 14.24 -23.59 22.44
C PRO A 103 14.33 -22.49 23.51
N ARG A 104 15.31 -22.57 24.41
CA ARG A 104 15.41 -21.69 25.58
C ARG A 104 15.60 -20.24 25.12
N LYS A 105 14.71 -19.33 25.55
CA LYS A 105 14.90 -17.89 25.35
C LYS A 105 16.23 -17.52 26.00
N LYS A 106 17.22 -17.07 25.22
CA LYS A 106 18.46 -16.54 25.81
C LYS A 106 18.05 -15.39 26.73
N HIS A 107 18.26 -15.56 28.03
CA HIS A 107 17.98 -14.47 28.97
C HIS A 107 18.87 -13.31 28.56
N ARG A 108 18.26 -12.16 28.25
CA ARG A 108 19.00 -10.93 28.02
C ARG A 108 19.78 -10.64 29.30
N ALA A 109 21.09 -10.41 29.19
CA ALA A 109 21.90 -10.00 30.33
C ALA A 109 21.23 -8.80 31.01
N ARG A 110 21.05 -8.89 32.33
CA ARG A 110 20.47 -7.78 33.09
C ARG A 110 21.42 -6.58 33.00
N ARG A 111 20.86 -5.44 32.60
CA ARG A 111 21.55 -4.15 32.59
C ARG A 111 21.27 -3.44 33.90
N CYS A 112 22.27 -2.76 34.43
CA CYS A 112 22.12 -1.88 35.58
C CYS A 112 21.06 -0.80 35.26
N SER A 113 20.12 -0.55 36.16
CA SER A 113 19.07 0.46 35.92
C SER A 113 19.59 1.90 36.03
N ASN A 114 20.79 2.10 36.61
CA ASN A 114 21.46 3.39 36.65
C ASN A 114 22.26 3.63 35.35
N CYS A 115 23.41 2.96 35.19
CA CYS A 115 24.33 3.19 34.06
C CYS A 115 24.01 2.41 32.77
N LYS A 116 23.02 1.51 32.78
CA LYS A 116 22.63 0.66 31.63
C LYS A 116 23.71 -0.31 31.15
N GLU A 117 24.85 -0.46 31.84
CA GLU A 117 25.87 -1.47 31.54
C GLU A 117 25.50 -2.86 32.10
N THR A 118 26.13 -3.91 31.56
CA THR A 118 25.95 -5.30 32.01
C THR A 118 27.07 -5.72 32.95
N GLY A 119 26.79 -6.66 33.87
CA GLY A 119 27.81 -7.25 34.76
C GLY A 119 27.65 -6.87 36.23
N HIS A 120 26.81 -5.88 36.54
CA HIS A 120 26.48 -5.49 37.90
C HIS A 120 25.01 -5.05 38.01
N THR A 121 24.52 -4.89 39.24
CA THR A 121 23.16 -4.40 39.54
C THR A 121 23.21 -2.99 40.13
N LYS A 122 22.08 -2.27 40.18
CA LYS A 122 22.01 -0.89 40.70
C LYS A 122 22.71 -0.69 42.07
N PRO A 123 22.59 -1.60 43.06
CA PRO A 123 23.27 -1.47 44.35
C PRO A 123 24.81 -1.50 44.27
N GLN A 124 25.37 -2.07 43.21
CA GLN A 124 26.80 -2.23 42.99
C GLN A 124 27.31 -1.28 41.89
N CYS A 125 26.50 -0.30 41.50
CA CYS A 125 26.87 0.67 40.48
C CYS A 125 27.72 1.77 41.11
N THR A 126 28.88 2.03 40.52
CA THR A 126 29.82 3.09 40.95
C THR A 126 29.53 4.44 40.31
N GLN A 127 28.58 4.49 39.37
CA GLN A 127 28.13 5.73 38.73
C GLN A 127 27.18 6.48 39.67
N PRO A 128 27.23 7.83 39.71
CA PRO A 128 26.28 8.63 40.47
C PRO A 128 24.85 8.30 40.05
N VAL A 129 23.92 8.33 41.00
CA VAL A 129 22.51 8.05 40.74
C VAL A 129 21.87 9.36 40.28
N ASP A 130 21.34 9.37 39.06
CA ASP A 130 20.40 10.41 38.61
C ASP A 130 19.06 10.31 39.35
#